data_AF-A0A399ICK8-F1
#
_entry.id   AF-A0A399ICK8-F1
#
_cell.length_a   1.000
_cell.length_b   1.000
_cell.length_c   1.000
_cell.angle_alpha   90.00
_cell.angle_beta   90.00
_cell.angle_gamma   90.00
#
_symmetry.space_group_name_H-M   'P 1'
#
loop_
_entity.id
_entity.type
_entity.pdbx_description
1 polymer ?
#
loop_
_entity_poly.entity_id
_entity_poly.type
_entity_poly.pdbx_seq_one_letter_code
_entity_poly.pdbx_strand_id
1 'polypeptide(L)'
;MEVFTMKPHSLLLSVLMLSFVVFPTVGFATIAPEQKLLLGQNPHNDDGDCSICHVASVEKLKGWFVFPSTKRQLKEDPNTLCRKCHGVSFGHGIGKKPAMNLEGLPLSADGTINCALTCHDMHIKGVDDTNQLRLHLRLPNTKLCTSCHDK
;
A
#
# COMPACT_ATOMS: atom_id res chain seq x y z
N MET A 1 76.98 51.01 -24.79
CA MET A 1 75.75 50.34 -25.24
C MET A 1 75.19 49.59 -24.04
N GLU A 2 74.05 50.09 -23.54
CA GLU A 2 73.00 49.50 -22.65
C GLU A 2 73.48 48.50 -21.58
N VAL A 3 73.65 48.85 -20.29
CA VAL A 3 72.69 49.26 -19.24
C VAL A 3 71.43 48.39 -19.18
N PHE A 4 71.28 47.56 -18.13
CA PHE A 4 70.15 47.61 -17.17
C PHE A 4 70.32 46.56 -16.06
N THR A 5 70.65 47.05 -14.86
CA THR A 5 70.52 46.35 -13.58
C THR A 5 69.07 46.41 -13.13
N MET A 6 68.44 45.29 -12.76
CA MET A 6 67.16 45.31 -12.02
C MET A 6 67.22 44.48 -10.73
N LYS A 7 66.71 45.13 -9.68
CA LYS A 7 66.67 44.75 -8.26
C LYS A 7 65.70 43.59 -7.98
N PRO A 8 65.93 42.80 -6.91
CA PRO A 8 64.96 41.83 -6.42
C PRO A 8 63.79 42.56 -5.76
N HIS A 9 62.56 42.35 -6.26
CA HIS A 9 61.34 42.78 -5.57
C HIS A 9 60.65 41.58 -4.95
N SER A 10 60.64 41.64 -3.62
CA SER A 10 59.81 40.92 -2.67
C SER A 10 58.40 40.64 -3.22
N LEU A 11 58.09 39.36 -3.42
CA LEU A 11 56.72 38.87 -3.62
C LEU A 11 56.42 37.90 -2.47
N LEU A 12 56.25 38.50 -1.28
CA LEU A 12 55.46 37.92 -0.19
C LEU A 12 53.99 37.97 -0.65
N LEU A 13 53.46 36.84 -1.14
CA LEU A 13 52.02 36.72 -1.37
C LEU A 13 51.54 35.34 -0.87
N SER A 14 51.12 35.35 0.38
CA SER A 14 49.83 34.82 0.84
C SER A 14 49.38 33.47 0.29
N VAL A 15 49.84 32.39 0.94
CA VAL A 15 49.13 31.10 0.92
C VAL A 15 48.35 30.99 2.24
N LEU A 16 47.23 31.70 2.32
CA LEU A 16 46.23 31.49 3.38
C LEU A 16 45.44 30.23 2.99
N MET A 17 45.90 29.07 3.48
CA MET A 17 45.18 27.80 3.34
C MET A 17 43.83 27.92 4.05
N LEU A 18 42.77 28.12 3.26
CA LEU A 18 41.39 28.02 3.71
C LEU A 18 41.06 26.54 3.93
N SER A 19 41.39 26.04 5.12
CA SER A 19 41.04 24.70 5.57
C SER A 19 39.53 24.62 5.78
N PHE A 20 38.78 24.32 4.72
CA PHE A 20 37.39 23.87 4.84
C PHE A 20 37.38 22.51 5.54
N VAL A 21 37.18 22.52 6.85
CA VAL A 21 36.85 21.31 7.61
C VAL A 21 35.42 20.93 7.24
N VAL A 22 35.31 20.01 6.27
CA VAL A 22 34.05 19.38 5.90
C VAL A 22 33.70 18.40 7.01
N PHE A 23 32.88 18.84 7.98
CA PHE A 23 32.27 17.93 8.94
C PHE A 23 31.25 17.08 8.17
N PRO A 24 31.39 15.73 8.13
CA PRO A 24 30.34 14.88 7.59
C PRO A 24 29.12 15.04 8.50
N THR A 25 28.10 15.72 8.00
CA THR A 25 26.78 15.72 8.63
C THR A 25 26.24 14.30 8.53
N VAL A 26 26.40 13.54 9.63
CA VAL A 26 25.62 12.33 9.86
C VAL A 26 24.16 12.76 9.98
N GLY A 27 23.49 12.80 8.82
CA GLY A 27 22.07 12.99 8.72
C GLY A 27 21.40 11.81 9.42
N PHE A 28 20.92 12.02 10.64
CA PHE A 28 19.96 11.13 11.26
C PHE A 28 18.69 11.21 10.40
N ALA A 29 18.52 10.23 9.52
CA ALA A 29 17.24 9.98 8.88
C ALA A 29 16.23 9.77 10.01
N THR A 30 15.34 10.73 10.21
CA THR A 30 14.15 10.54 11.02
C THR A 30 13.34 9.44 10.36
N ILE A 31 13.39 8.25 10.95
CA ILE A 31 12.51 7.14 10.58
C ILE A 31 11.10 7.68 10.81
N ALA A 32 10.37 7.95 9.73
CA ALA A 32 8.96 8.30 9.81
C ALA A 32 8.28 7.25 10.71
N PRO A 33 7.39 7.66 11.63
CA PRO A 33 6.73 6.72 12.53
C PRO A 33 6.17 5.60 11.68
N GLU A 34 6.61 4.38 11.99
CA GLU A 34 6.19 3.14 11.37
C GLU A 34 4.66 3.18 11.31
N GLN A 35 4.10 3.49 10.13
CA GLN A 35 2.68 3.31 9.89
C GLN A 35 2.45 1.84 10.12
N LYS A 36 1.95 1.52 11.32
CA LYS A 36 1.63 0.17 11.75
C LYS A 36 0.63 -0.35 10.74
N LEU A 37 1.13 -1.02 9.71
CA LEU A 37 0.33 -1.60 8.65
C LEU A 37 -0.67 -2.49 9.37
N LEU A 38 -1.95 -2.09 9.38
CA LEU A 38 -3.04 -2.79 10.05
C LEU A 38 -3.42 -4.06 9.27
N LEU A 39 -2.41 -4.79 8.79
CA LEU A 39 -2.55 -6.03 8.07
C LEU A 39 -3.31 -7.03 8.95
N GLY A 40 -4.52 -7.36 8.52
CA GLY A 40 -5.33 -8.41 9.13
C GLY A 40 -6.36 -7.96 10.15
N GLN A 41 -6.79 -6.69 10.12
CA GLN A 41 -8.02 -6.31 10.81
C GLN A 41 -9.23 -6.95 10.15
N ASN A 42 -10.07 -7.59 10.96
CA ASN A 42 -11.24 -8.31 10.50
C ASN A 42 -12.31 -7.32 9.97
N PRO A 43 -12.90 -7.57 8.80
CA PRO A 43 -13.87 -6.65 8.17
C PRO A 43 -15.20 -6.50 8.91
N HIS A 44 -15.44 -7.33 9.93
CA HIS A 44 -16.69 -7.33 10.70
C HIS A 44 -16.57 -6.68 12.08
N ASN A 45 -15.35 -6.49 12.60
CA ASN A 45 -14.91 -5.72 13.79
C ASN A 45 -13.63 -6.37 14.40
N ASP A 46 -13.01 -5.72 15.37
CA ASP A 46 -11.78 -6.22 16.03
C ASP A 46 -11.97 -7.55 16.80
N ASP A 47 -13.21 -7.89 17.18
CA ASP A 47 -13.56 -9.12 17.89
C ASP A 47 -14.00 -10.26 16.95
N GLY A 48 -13.93 -10.04 15.63
CA GLY A 48 -14.50 -10.97 14.66
C GLY A 48 -13.71 -12.27 14.56
N ASP A 49 -14.42 -13.40 14.49
CA ASP A 49 -13.81 -14.72 14.33
C ASP A 49 -13.34 -14.95 12.89
N CYS A 50 -12.01 -14.89 12.67
CA CYS A 50 -11.42 -15.13 11.35
C CYS A 50 -11.69 -16.56 10.84
N SER A 51 -11.98 -17.51 11.73
CA SER A 51 -12.27 -18.89 11.37
C SER A 51 -13.57 -19.02 10.57
N ILE A 52 -14.48 -18.03 10.61
CA ILE A 52 -15.70 -18.05 9.80
C ILE A 52 -15.35 -18.10 8.31
N CYS A 53 -14.36 -17.33 7.88
CA CYS A 53 -13.96 -17.22 6.48
C CYS A 53 -12.74 -18.06 6.14
N HIS A 54 -11.76 -18.14 7.04
CA HIS A 54 -10.47 -18.77 6.77
C HIS A 54 -10.43 -20.24 7.16
N VAL A 55 -9.66 -21.03 6.41
CA VAL A 55 -9.37 -22.43 6.75
C VAL A 55 -8.42 -22.51 7.96
N ALA A 56 -7.46 -21.59 8.04
CA ALA A 56 -6.51 -21.53 9.14
C ALA A 56 -7.11 -20.86 10.39
N SER A 57 -6.67 -21.29 11.58
CA SER A 57 -7.07 -20.65 12.84
C SER A 57 -6.47 -19.25 12.99
N VAL A 58 -7.04 -18.45 13.89
CA VAL A 58 -6.58 -17.08 14.18
C VAL A 58 -5.11 -17.07 14.61
N GLU A 59 -4.68 -18.01 15.44
CA GLU A 59 -3.31 -18.12 15.93
C GLU A 59 -2.34 -18.37 14.77
N LYS A 60 -2.74 -19.24 13.84
CA LYS A 60 -1.95 -19.54 12.64
C LYS A 60 -1.88 -18.33 11.71
N LEU A 61 -3.01 -17.63 11.48
CA LEU A 61 -3.05 -16.44 10.64
C LEU A 61 -2.20 -15.28 11.19
N LYS A 62 -2.17 -15.11 12.52
CA LYS A 62 -1.35 -14.13 13.23
C LYS A 62 0.13 -14.55 13.35
N GLY A 63 0.47 -15.79 13.02
CA GLY A 63 1.83 -16.31 13.07
C GLY A 63 2.78 -15.58 12.12
N TRP A 64 4.01 -15.35 12.58
CA TRP A 64 5.07 -14.68 11.82
C TRP A 64 5.50 -15.48 10.58
N PHE A 65 5.52 -16.82 10.67
CA PHE A 65 6.01 -17.72 9.63
C PHE A 65 4.92 -18.32 8.74
N VAL A 66 3.77 -17.67 8.59
CA VAL A 66 2.69 -18.17 7.72
C VAL A 66 2.80 -17.60 6.31
N PHE A 67 2.75 -18.51 5.33
CA PHE A 67 2.77 -18.16 3.91
C PHE A 67 1.53 -17.33 3.51
N PRO A 68 1.68 -16.33 2.60
CA PRO A 68 0.56 -15.54 2.11
C PRO A 68 -0.57 -16.36 1.50
N SER A 69 -0.26 -17.49 0.85
CA SER A 69 -1.24 -18.42 0.29
C SER A 69 -2.14 -19.00 1.37
N THR A 70 -1.57 -19.39 2.52
CA THR A 70 -2.33 -19.88 3.68
C THR A 70 -3.19 -18.77 4.29
N LYS A 71 -2.69 -17.53 4.38
CA LYS A 71 -3.50 -16.39 4.86
C LYS A 71 -4.71 -16.12 3.96
N ARG A 72 -4.60 -16.38 2.66
CA ARG A 72 -5.66 -16.15 1.67
C ARG A 72 -6.59 -17.35 1.49
N GLN A 73 -6.31 -18.48 2.14
CA GLN A 73 -7.13 -19.67 1.97
C GLN A 73 -8.45 -19.53 2.74
N LEU A 74 -9.54 -19.50 1.98
CA LEU A 74 -10.90 -19.41 2.47
C LEU A 74 -11.56 -20.79 2.48
N LYS A 75 -12.53 -20.99 3.38
CA LYS A 75 -13.29 -22.25 3.48
C LYS A 75 -14.10 -22.53 2.21
N GLU A 76 -14.59 -21.47 1.58
CA GLU A 76 -15.39 -21.49 0.35
C GLU A 76 -14.98 -20.31 -0.54
N ASP A 77 -15.58 -20.19 -1.72
CA ASP A 77 -15.35 -19.02 -2.55
C ASP A 77 -15.82 -17.74 -1.82
N PRO A 78 -15.17 -16.58 -2.08
CA PRO A 78 -15.49 -15.36 -1.34
C PRO A 78 -16.95 -14.93 -1.49
N ASN A 79 -17.58 -15.13 -2.65
CA ASN A 79 -18.95 -14.68 -2.86
C ASN A 79 -19.93 -15.50 -2.03
N THR A 80 -19.73 -16.82 -1.97
CA THR A 80 -20.55 -17.72 -1.13
C THR A 80 -20.38 -17.38 0.34
N LEU A 81 -19.15 -17.16 0.82
CA LEU A 81 -18.92 -16.75 2.21
C LEU A 81 -19.66 -15.46 2.58
N CYS A 82 -19.53 -14.41 1.76
CA CYS A 82 -20.24 -13.15 1.99
C CYS A 82 -21.77 -13.37 2.00
N ARG A 83 -22.29 -14.20 1.10
CA ARG A 83 -23.73 -14.44 0.95
C ARG A 83 -24.37 -15.25 2.08
N LYS A 84 -23.58 -15.89 2.93
CA LYS A 84 -24.12 -16.55 4.14
C LYS A 84 -24.77 -15.57 5.10
N CYS A 85 -24.29 -14.32 5.11
CA CYS A 85 -24.81 -13.27 5.99
C CYS A 85 -25.41 -12.09 5.21
N HIS A 86 -24.91 -11.81 4.01
CA HIS A 86 -25.36 -10.71 3.18
C HIS A 86 -26.33 -11.16 2.09
N GLY A 87 -27.42 -10.42 1.89
CA GLY A 87 -28.38 -10.72 0.84
C GLY A 87 -27.84 -10.54 -0.59
N VAL A 88 -28.55 -11.07 -1.59
CA VAL A 88 -28.16 -10.98 -3.01
C VAL A 88 -28.07 -9.54 -3.53
N SER A 89 -28.75 -8.60 -2.90
CA SER A 89 -28.68 -7.16 -3.20
C SER A 89 -27.41 -6.49 -2.71
N PHE A 90 -26.63 -7.15 -1.84
CA PHE A 90 -25.40 -6.60 -1.28
C PHE A 90 -24.26 -6.53 -2.31
N GLY A 91 -24.25 -7.45 -3.28
CA GLY A 91 -23.23 -7.50 -4.32
C GLY A 91 -23.79 -7.12 -5.69
N HIS A 92 -23.64 -5.86 -6.09
CA HIS A 92 -23.99 -5.46 -7.45
C HIS A 92 -23.05 -6.11 -8.48
N GLY A 93 -23.62 -6.74 -9.50
CA GLY A 93 -22.85 -7.27 -10.63
C GLY A 93 -21.98 -8.50 -10.35
N ILE A 94 -22.03 -9.08 -9.15
CA ILE A 94 -21.24 -10.27 -8.79
C ILE A 94 -21.52 -11.43 -9.75
N GLY A 95 -20.45 -12.06 -10.23
CA GLY A 95 -20.50 -13.15 -11.20
C GLY A 95 -20.68 -12.71 -12.66
N LYS A 96 -20.88 -11.41 -12.92
CA LYS A 96 -20.91 -10.88 -14.30
C LYS A 96 -19.50 -10.60 -14.80
N LYS A 97 -19.30 -10.74 -16.11
CA LYS A 97 -18.09 -10.28 -16.80
C LYS A 97 -18.33 -8.86 -17.31
N PRO A 98 -17.61 -7.84 -16.81
CA PRO A 98 -17.83 -6.48 -17.26
C PRO A 98 -17.27 -6.33 -18.68
N ALA A 99 -17.94 -5.53 -19.52
CA ALA A 99 -17.44 -5.23 -20.86
C ALA A 99 -16.21 -4.32 -20.84
N MET A 100 -16.04 -3.55 -19.76
CA MET A 100 -14.97 -2.59 -19.53
C MET A 100 -14.52 -2.61 -18.07
N ASN A 101 -13.26 -2.25 -17.83
CA ASN A 101 -12.69 -2.16 -16.49
C ASN A 101 -11.62 -1.07 -16.50
N LEU A 102 -12.08 0.19 -16.55
CA LEU A 102 -11.24 1.36 -16.83
C LEU A 102 -10.13 1.56 -15.79
N GLU A 103 -10.42 1.21 -14.53
CA GLU A 103 -9.51 1.38 -13.41
C GLU A 103 -8.63 0.13 -13.16
N GLY A 104 -8.72 -0.89 -14.01
CA GLY A 104 -7.92 -2.11 -13.88
C GLY A 104 -8.21 -2.88 -12.59
N LEU A 105 -9.45 -2.87 -12.11
CA LEU A 105 -9.84 -3.61 -10.92
C LEU A 105 -9.56 -5.11 -11.10
N PRO A 106 -9.06 -5.80 -10.08
CA PRO A 106 -8.79 -7.22 -10.20
C PRO A 106 -10.10 -8.01 -10.38
N LEU A 107 -10.12 -8.88 -11.39
CA LEU A 107 -11.24 -9.78 -11.65
C LEU A 107 -10.85 -11.20 -11.24
N SER A 108 -11.85 -12.07 -11.10
CA SER A 108 -11.63 -13.50 -10.91
C SER A 108 -10.88 -14.09 -12.12
N ALA A 109 -10.33 -15.29 -11.98
CA ALA A 109 -9.58 -15.96 -13.05
C ALA A 109 -10.38 -16.14 -14.35
N ASP A 110 -11.71 -16.24 -14.26
CA ASP A 110 -12.62 -16.34 -15.40
C ASP A 110 -13.09 -14.97 -15.95
N GLY A 111 -12.58 -13.86 -15.39
CA GLY A 111 -12.93 -12.49 -15.76
C GLY A 111 -14.22 -11.98 -15.11
N THR A 112 -14.76 -12.65 -14.10
CA THR A 112 -15.99 -12.19 -13.41
C THR A 112 -15.72 -11.30 -12.20
N ILE A 113 -16.69 -10.45 -11.88
CA ILE A 113 -16.70 -9.60 -10.68
C ILE A 113 -16.89 -10.47 -9.43
N ASN A 114 -16.05 -10.25 -8.43
CA ASN A 114 -16.11 -10.91 -7.12
C ASN A 114 -16.09 -9.89 -5.98
N CYS A 115 -16.78 -10.17 -4.88
CA CYS A 115 -16.89 -9.28 -3.72
C CYS A 115 -15.52 -8.88 -3.16
N ALA A 116 -14.76 -9.86 -2.66
CA ALA A 116 -13.51 -9.65 -1.91
C ALA A 116 -12.28 -9.42 -2.81
N LEU A 117 -12.42 -9.68 -4.10
CA LEU A 117 -11.37 -9.44 -5.07
C LEU A 117 -11.59 -8.13 -5.81
N THR A 118 -12.74 -7.92 -6.44
CA THR A 118 -12.93 -6.80 -7.39
C THR A 118 -13.30 -5.50 -6.71
N CYS A 119 -14.29 -5.53 -5.83
CA CYS A 119 -14.88 -4.31 -5.27
C CYS A 119 -14.30 -3.99 -3.89
N HIS A 120 -14.11 -5.02 -3.07
CA HIS A 120 -13.71 -4.85 -1.68
C HIS A 120 -12.29 -5.36 -1.39
N ASP A 121 -11.61 -4.69 -0.48
CA ASP A 121 -10.34 -5.07 0.13
C ASP A 121 -10.59 -5.38 1.60
N MET A 122 -10.85 -6.66 1.90
CA MET A 122 -11.48 -7.09 3.16
C MET A 122 -10.60 -6.97 4.40
N HIS A 123 -9.32 -6.68 4.25
CA HIS A 123 -8.46 -6.35 5.38
C HIS A 123 -7.93 -4.94 5.16
N ILE A 124 -8.24 -4.05 6.10
CA ILE A 124 -7.82 -2.65 6.06
C ILE A 124 -6.30 -2.59 5.92
N LYS A 125 -5.81 -1.72 5.03
CA LYS A 125 -4.36 -1.56 4.79
C LYS A 125 -3.77 -0.37 5.55
N GLY A 126 -4.60 0.59 5.95
CA GLY A 126 -4.20 1.74 6.76
C GLY A 126 -5.41 2.52 7.31
N VAL A 127 -5.17 3.33 8.35
CA VAL A 127 -6.22 4.11 9.06
C VAL A 127 -6.65 5.37 8.32
N ASP A 128 -5.97 5.77 7.25
CA ASP A 128 -6.18 7.07 6.62
C ASP A 128 -7.26 7.06 5.53
N ASP A 129 -7.75 5.88 5.10
CA ASP A 129 -8.80 5.76 4.09
C ASP A 129 -10.17 5.49 4.73
N THR A 130 -10.95 6.55 4.93
CA THR A 130 -12.30 6.48 5.50
C THR A 130 -13.29 5.64 4.67
N ASN A 131 -13.09 5.49 3.35
CA ASN A 131 -13.93 4.61 2.54
C ASN A 131 -13.54 3.15 2.74
N GLN A 132 -12.24 2.85 2.85
CA GLN A 132 -11.77 1.51 3.21
C GLN A 132 -12.21 1.14 4.62
N LEU A 133 -12.13 2.08 5.58
CA LEU A 133 -12.53 1.85 6.96
C LEU A 133 -14.02 1.51 7.11
N ARG A 134 -14.89 2.15 6.34
CA ARG A 134 -16.35 1.98 6.50
C ARG A 134 -16.93 0.89 5.62
N LEU A 135 -16.46 0.79 4.38
CA LEU A 135 -17.08 -0.05 3.35
C LEU A 135 -16.12 -1.09 2.77
N HIS A 136 -14.85 -1.06 3.20
CA HIS A 136 -13.79 -1.93 2.70
C HIS A 136 -13.66 -1.86 1.17
N LEU A 137 -13.95 -0.73 0.54
CA LEU A 137 -13.87 -0.61 -0.92
C LEU A 137 -12.43 -0.39 -1.37
N ARG A 138 -12.06 -0.94 -2.53
CA ARG A 138 -10.73 -0.74 -3.15
C ARG A 138 -10.54 0.64 -3.76
N LEU A 139 -11.65 1.28 -4.13
CA LEU A 139 -11.69 2.62 -4.67
C LEU A 139 -12.79 3.41 -3.96
N PRO A 140 -12.73 4.76 -3.97
CA PRO A 140 -13.86 5.58 -3.58
C PRO A 140 -15.11 5.16 -4.34
N ASN A 141 -16.26 5.12 -3.67
CA ASN A 141 -17.52 4.64 -4.25
C ASN A 141 -17.85 5.32 -5.60
N THR A 142 -17.57 6.63 -5.71
CA THR A 142 -17.78 7.42 -6.94
C THR A 142 -16.94 6.95 -8.12
N LYS A 143 -15.73 6.45 -7.88
CA LYS A 143 -14.84 5.89 -8.92
C LYS A 143 -15.13 4.43 -9.20
N LEU A 144 -15.55 3.67 -8.19
CA LEU A 144 -15.80 2.25 -8.33
C LEU A 144 -16.91 1.98 -9.35
N CYS A 145 -18.04 2.70 -9.27
CA CYS A 145 -19.14 2.52 -10.22
C CYS A 145 -18.71 2.90 -11.65
N THR A 146 -18.02 4.03 -11.81
CA THR A 146 -17.58 4.52 -13.13
C THR A 146 -16.44 3.71 -13.73
N SER A 147 -15.84 2.78 -12.99
CA SER A 147 -14.83 1.86 -13.54
C SER A 147 -15.42 0.88 -14.56
N CYS A 148 -16.72 0.59 -14.45
CA CYS A 148 -17.43 -0.40 -15.25
C CYS A 148 -18.68 0.15 -15.95
N HIS A 149 -19.11 1.37 -15.60
CA HIS A 149 -20.26 2.04 -16.19
C HIS A 149 -19.83 3.36 -16.82
N ASP A 150 -20.32 3.62 -18.04
CA ASP A 150 -20.29 4.95 -18.60
C ASP A 150 -21.18 5.89 -17.78
N LYS A 151 -20.78 7.16 -17.70
CA LYS A 151 -21.53 8.20 -16.98
C LYS A 151 -22.77 8.65 -17.73
#